data_AF-V5IE18-F1
#
_entry.id   AF-V5IE18-F1
#
_cell.length_a   1.000
_cell.length_b   1.000
_cell.length_c   1.000
_cell.angle_alpha   90.00
_cell.angle_beta   90.00
_cell.angle_gamma   90.00
#
_symmetry.space_group_name_H-M   'P 1'
#
loop_
_entity.id
_entity.type
_entity.pdbx_description
1 polymer ?
#
loop_
_entity_poly.entity_id
_entity_poly.type
_entity_poly.pdbx_seq_one_letter_code
_entity_poly.pdbx_strand_id
1 'polypeptide(L)' 'KFKMPLFQYWANRWNTSNTGWQIKGVFSLLEKHQDVILAGKQNAQVYVPMCGTAHELKWFYAKGHRVVGVEFVESVALK' A
#
# COMPACT_ATOMS: atom_id res chain seq x y z
N LYS A 1 5.70 4.50 -32.07
CA LYS A 1 6.02 3.39 -31.13
C LYS A 1 4.87 3.28 -30.13
N PHE A 2 3.97 2.32 -30.32
CA PHE A 2 2.85 2.12 -29.39
C PHE A 2 3.41 1.66 -28.04
N LYS A 3 3.44 2.56 -27.05
CA LYS A 3 3.69 2.21 -25.66
C LYS A 3 2.37 1.71 -25.08
N MET A 4 2.38 0.51 -24.51
CA MET A 4 1.27 -0.03 -23.74
C MET A 4 0.77 1.03 -22.73
N PRO A 5 -0.56 1.26 -22.62
CA PRO A 5 -1.11 2.14 -21.59
C PRO A 5 -0.65 1.76 -20.19
N LEU A 6 -0.44 2.75 -19.32
CA LEU A 6 0.08 2.51 -17.96
C LEU A 6 -0.80 1.55 -17.15
N PHE A 7 -2.13 1.60 -17.32
CA PHE A 7 -3.02 0.68 -16.63
C PHE A 7 -2.78 -0.78 -17.03
N GLN A 8 -2.58 -1.05 -18.33
CA GLN A 8 -2.28 -2.39 -18.81
C GLN A 8 -0.91 -2.86 -18.32
N TYR A 9 0.07 -1.96 -18.24
CA TYR A 9 1.38 -2.25 -17.67
C TYR A 9 1.26 -2.77 -16.23
N TRP A 10 0.55 -2.03 -15.35
CA TRP A 10 0.41 -2.40 -13.94
C TRP A 10 -0.48 -3.63 -13.75
N ALA A 11 -1.61 -3.73 -14.46
CA ALA A 11 -2.46 -4.91 -14.42
C ALA A 11 -1.70 -6.18 -14.86
N ASN A 12 -0.90 -6.10 -15.93
CA ASN A 12 -0.08 -7.22 -16.39
C ASN A 12 0.95 -7.65 -15.34
N ARG A 13 1.58 -6.70 -14.63
CA ARG A 13 2.54 -7.02 -13.58
C ARG A 13 1.89 -7.76 -12.41
N TRP A 14 0.69 -7.33 -11.98
CA TRP A 14 -0.08 -8.05 -10.96
C TRP A 14 -0.51 -9.45 -11.44
N ASN A 15 -0.99 -9.57 -12.68
CA ASN A 15 -1.45 -10.84 -13.25
C ASN A 15 -0.34 -11.87 -13.43
N THR A 16 0.89 -11.41 -13.69
CA THR A 16 2.06 -12.29 -13.89
C THR A 16 2.88 -12.47 -12.62
N SER A 17 2.38 -12.03 -11.46
CA SER A 17 3.09 -12.05 -10.17
C SER A 17 4.47 -11.36 -10.22
N ASN A 18 4.69 -10.49 -11.21
CA ASN A 18 5.88 -9.66 -11.30
C ASN A 18 5.70 -8.47 -10.36
N THR A 19 5.77 -8.72 -9.06
CA THR A 19 5.47 -7.74 -8.00
C THR A 19 6.64 -7.62 -7.04
N GLY A 20 7.86 -7.41 -7.55
CA GLY A 20 9.09 -7.35 -6.73
C GLY A 20 9.14 -6.23 -5.68
N TRP A 21 8.17 -5.31 -5.68
CA TRP A 21 7.97 -4.32 -4.61
C TRP A 21 7.20 -4.87 -3.41
N GLN A 22 6.53 -6.01 -3.55
CA GLN A 22 5.79 -6.64 -2.45
C GLN A 22 6.79 -7.18 -1.43
N ILE A 23 6.58 -6.80 -0.18
CA ILE A 23 7.35 -7.26 0.96
C ILE A 23 6.48 -8.19 1.81
N LYS A 24 7.12 -9.12 2.52
CA LYS A 24 6.42 -9.99 3.46
C LYS A 24 6.33 -9.27 4.81
N GLY A 25 5.17 -8.72 5.12
CA GLY A 25 4.93 -7.96 6.35
C GLY A 25 5.06 -6.44 6.17
N VAL A 26 5.11 -5.73 7.30
CA VAL A 26 5.21 -4.27 7.34
C VAL A 26 6.64 -3.83 7.04
N PHE A 27 6.80 -2.73 6.32
CA PHE A 27 8.11 -2.18 5.98
C PHE A 27 8.89 -1.80 7.24
N SER A 28 10.07 -2.40 7.44
CA SER A 28 10.82 -2.30 8.69
C SER A 28 11.19 -0.88 9.09
N LEU A 29 11.45 0.01 8.12
CA LEU A 29 11.73 1.42 8.42
C LEU A 29 10.46 2.18 8.85
N LEU A 30 9.29 1.81 8.35
CA LEU A 30 8.03 2.40 8.82
C LEU A 30 7.81 2.04 10.29
N GLU A 31 7.99 0.77 10.66
CA GLU A 31 7.85 0.33 12.05
C GLU A 31 8.87 1.00 12.96
N LYS A 32 10.13 1.07 12.52
CA LYS A 32 11.23 1.71 13.28
C LYS A 32 10.99 3.21 13.51
N HIS A 33 10.38 3.90 12.57
CA HIS A 33 10.20 5.36 12.60
C HIS A 33 8.75 5.77 12.91
N GLN A 34 7.91 4.85 13.40
CA GLN A 34 6.49 5.10 13.63
C GLN A 34 6.23 6.28 14.57
N ASP A 35 7.05 6.46 15.61
CA ASP A 35 6.86 7.52 16.60
C ASP A 35 7.04 8.91 15.98
N VAL A 36 7.95 9.04 15.01
CA VAL A 36 8.18 10.28 14.26
C VAL A 36 7.04 10.51 13.27
N ILE A 37 6.60 9.47 12.56
CA ILE A 37 5.57 9.57 11.52
C ILE A 37 4.20 9.90 12.13
N LEU A 38 3.85 9.23 13.23
CA LEU A 38 2.59 9.43 13.94
C LEU A 38 2.64 10.63 14.88
N ALA A 39 3.83 11.01 15.36
CA ALA A 39 4.04 12.16 16.23
C ALA A 39 3.07 12.18 17.44
N GLY A 40 2.85 11.01 18.05
CA GLY A 40 1.93 10.84 19.18
C GLY A 40 0.44 10.99 18.85
N LYS A 41 0.06 11.17 17.57
CA LYS A 41 -1.35 11.29 17.18
C LYS A 41 -2.10 9.98 17.41
N GLN A 42 -3.16 10.07 18.19
CA GLN A 42 -4.18 9.03 18.26
C GLN A 42 -5.21 9.26 17.15
N ASN A 43 -5.74 8.18 16.55
CA ASN A 43 -6.76 8.27 15.50
C ASN A 43 -6.37 9.19 14.31
N ALA A 44 -5.11 9.14 13.89
CA ALA A 44 -4.65 9.81 12.67
C ALA A 44 -5.40 9.31 11.42
N GLN A 45 -5.48 10.15 10.39
CA GLN A 45 -5.88 9.72 9.05
C GLN A 45 -4.62 9.42 8.24
N VAL A 46 -4.51 8.18 7.78
CA VAL A 46 -3.39 7.67 7.00
C VAL A 46 -3.85 7.43 5.57
N TYR A 47 -3.12 8.00 4.62
CA TYR A 47 -3.33 7.77 3.20
C TYR A 47 -2.14 6.99 2.63
N VAL A 48 -2.43 5.85 2.00
CA VAL A 48 -1.41 5.00 1.35
C VAL A 48 -1.68 5.00 -0.16
N PRO A 49 -0.96 5.82 -0.95
CA PRO A 49 -1.12 5.84 -2.40
C PRO A 49 -0.54 4.58 -3.04
N MET A 50 -1.17 4.10 -4.10
CA MET A 50 -0.77 2.88 -4.83
C MET A 50 -0.54 1.71 -3.88
N CYS A 51 -1.51 1.46 -3.01
CA CYS A 51 -1.31 0.59 -1.85
C CYS A 51 -1.11 -0.88 -2.20
N GLY A 52 -1.52 -1.33 -3.40
CA GLY A 52 -1.58 -2.76 -3.70
C GLY A 52 -2.23 -3.53 -2.55
N THR A 53 -1.52 -4.55 -2.06
CA THR A 53 -1.87 -5.37 -0.88
C THR A 53 -0.99 -5.07 0.34
N ALA A 54 -0.54 -3.82 0.51
CA ALA A 54 0.34 -3.38 1.60
C ALA A 54 -0.16 -3.81 2.99
N HIS A 55 0.71 -4.46 3.78
CA HIS A 55 0.40 -4.89 5.15
C HIS A 55 0.20 -3.70 6.10
N GLU A 56 0.78 -2.55 5.75
CA GLU A 56 0.69 -1.26 6.41
C GLU A 56 -0.76 -0.81 6.59
N LEU A 57 -1.64 -1.11 5.63
CA LEU A 57 -3.05 -0.74 5.70
C LEU A 57 -3.70 -1.31 6.96
N LYS A 58 -3.52 -2.61 7.19
CA LYS A 58 -4.04 -3.33 8.36
C LYS A 58 -3.30 -2.92 9.62
N TRP A 59 -1.98 -2.69 9.53
CA TRP A 59 -1.15 -2.31 10.66
C TRP A 59 -1.55 -0.94 11.25
N PHE A 60 -1.76 0.08 10.41
CA PHE A 60 -2.27 1.38 10.88
C PHE A 60 -3.69 1.26 11.44
N TYR A 61 -4.56 0.48 10.79
CA TYR A 61 -5.93 0.28 11.27
C TYR A 61 -5.97 -0.40 12.64
N ALA A 62 -5.18 -1.45 12.84
CA ALA A 62 -5.07 -2.16 14.11
C ALA A 62 -4.54 -1.29 15.26
N LYS A 63 -3.80 -0.21 14.95
CA LYS A 63 -3.35 0.82 15.91
C LYS A 63 -4.40 1.90 16.20
N GLY A 64 -5.61 1.77 15.66
CA GLY A 64 -6.71 2.70 15.89
C GLY A 64 -6.69 3.94 15.00
N HIS A 65 -6.01 3.89 13.85
CA HIS A 65 -6.01 4.97 12.86
C HIS A 65 -7.05 4.74 11.76
N ARG A 66 -7.51 5.83 11.12
CA ARG A 66 -8.35 5.76 9.92
C ARG A 66 -7.44 5.61 8.71
N VAL A 67 -7.71 4.64 7.84
CA VAL A 67 -6.82 4.30 6.73
C VAL A 67 -7.59 4.40 5.41
N VAL A 68 -6.98 5.05 4.44
CA VAL A 68 -7.44 5.09 3.05
C VAL A 68 -6.32 4.62 2.15
N GLY A 69 -6.53 3.51 1.46
CA GLY A 69 -5.67 3.03 0.39
C GLY A 69 -6.28 3.38 -0.97
N VAL A 70 -5.43 3.74 -1.93
CA VAL A 70 -5.85 3.85 -3.34
C VAL A 70 -5.00 2.89 -4.15
N GLU A 71 -5.66 1.98 -4.85
CA GLU A 71 -5.04 1.04 -5.79
C GLU A 71 -5.78 1.12 -7.12
N PHE A 72 -5.03 1.16 -8.21
CA PHE A 72 -5.58 1.30 -9.55
C PHE A 72 -6.20 -0.02 -10.05
N VAL A 73 -5.57 -1.14 -9.73
CA VAL A 73 -6.01 -2.47 -10.17
C VAL A 73 -7.07 -3.00 -9.20
N GLU A 74 -8.34 -2.95 -9.61
CA GLU A 74 -9.50 -3.31 -8.79
C GLU A 74 -9.38 -4.68 -8.10
N SER A 75 -8.95 -5.71 -8.83
CA SER A 75 -8.79 -7.06 -8.27
C SER A 75 -7.70 -7.18 -7.19
N VAL A 76 -6.83 -6.17 -7.08
CA VAL A 76 -5.82 -6.05 -6.03
C VAL A 76 -6.37 -5.22 -4.87
N ALA A 77 -7.11 -4.14 -5.17
CA ALA A 77 -7.73 -3.28 -4.16
C ALA A 77 -8.73 -4.01 -3.26
N LEU A 78 -9.38 -5.06 -3.76
CA LEU A 78 -10.40 -5.85 -3.05
C LEU A 78 -9.84 -7.02 -2.22
N LYS A 79 -8.51 -7.17 -2.12
CA LYS A 79 -7.85 -8.24 -1.34
C LYS A 79 -7.50 -7.81 0.08
#